data_AF-A0A3C0NRU4-F1
#
_entry.id   AF-A0A3C0NRU4-F1
#
_cell.length_a   1.000
_cell.length_b   1.000
_cell.length_c   1.000
_cell.angle_alpha   90.00
_cell.angle_beta   90.00
_cell.angle_gamma   90.00
#
_symmetry.space_group_name_H-M   'P 1'
#
loop_
_entity.id
_entity.type
_entity.pdbx_description
1 polymer ?
#
loop_
_entity_poly.entity_id
_entity_poly.type
_entity_poly.pdbx_seq_one_letter_code
_entity_poly.pdbx_strand_id
1 'polypeptide(L)' 'MFKTIKNTFGSLMLIELLKGMMLTGRYFFARKITIQYPEERTPQSPRFRGLHALRRYPNGEERCIAC' A
#
# COMPACT_ATOMS: atom_id res chain seq x y z
N MET A 1 -16.31 -12.80 -40.91
CA MET A 1 -17.55 -11.99 -40.85
C MET A 1 -18.16 -11.94 -39.45
N PHE A 2 -18.59 -13.06 -38.86
CA PHE A 2 -19.19 -13.09 -37.51
C PHE A 2 -18.32 -12.53 -36.37
N LYS A 3 -16.99 -12.69 -36.45
CA LYS A 3 -16.04 -12.19 -35.43
C LYS A 3 -15.96 -10.65 -35.42
N THR A 4 -16.03 -10.03 -36.59
CA THR A 4 -16.01 -8.57 -36.76
C THR A 4 -17.29 -7.94 -36.22
N ILE A 5 -18.46 -8.57 -36.49
CA ILE A 5 -19.77 -8.13 -35.99
C ILE A 5 -19.85 -8.23 -34.45
N LYS A 6 -19.31 -9.30 -33.86
CA LYS A 6 -19.21 -9.42 -32.39
C LYS A 6 -18.32 -8.35 -31.77
N ASN A 7 -17.20 -8.02 -32.39
CA ASN A 7 -16.29 -7.00 -31.87
C ASN A 7 -16.84 -5.58 -32.04
N THR A 8 -17.52 -5.26 -33.14
CA THR A 8 -18.19 -3.96 -33.30
C THR A 8 -19.36 -3.80 -32.35
N PHE A 9 -20.13 -4.87 -32.10
CA PHE A 9 -21.21 -4.85 -31.10
C PHE A 9 -20.67 -4.76 -29.67
N GLY A 10 -19.58 -5.46 -29.35
CA GLY A 10 -18.91 -5.35 -28.05
C GLY A 10 -18.29 -3.98 -27.79
N SER A 11 -17.79 -3.33 -28.84
CA SER A 11 -17.29 -1.94 -28.82
C SER A 11 -18.42 -0.93 -28.61
N LEU A 12 -19.52 -1.05 -29.36
CA LEU A 12 -20.70 -0.18 -29.25
C LEU A 12 -21.41 -0.30 -27.89
N MET A 13 -21.47 -1.52 -27.33
CA MET A 13 -22.13 -1.80 -26.04
C MET A 13 -21.18 -1.70 -24.83
N LEU A 14 -19.92 -1.27 -25.03
CA LEU A 14 -18.95 -1.00 -23.96
C LEU A 14 -18.78 -2.14 -22.93
N ILE A 15 -18.93 -3.40 -23.37
CA ILE A 15 -18.97 -4.56 -22.47
C ILE A 15 -17.66 -4.70 -21.67
N GLU A 16 -16.52 -4.34 -22.26
CA GLU A 16 -15.21 -4.34 -21.59
C GLU A 16 -15.12 -3.29 -20.47
N LEU A 17 -15.75 -2.12 -20.65
CA LEU A 17 -15.84 -1.09 -19.60
C LEU A 17 -16.67 -1.61 -18.43
N LEU A 18 -17.80 -2.26 -18.70
CA LEU A 18 -18.66 -2.81 -17.66
C LEU A 18 -17.97 -3.91 -16.85
N LYS A 19 -17.16 -4.75 -17.49
CA LYS A 19 -16.30 -5.72 -16.79
C LYS A 19 -15.30 -5.03 -15.86
N GLY A 20 -14.67 -3.94 -16.31
CA GLY A 20 -13.78 -3.13 -15.47
C GLY A 20 -14.50 -2.49 -14.28
N MET A 21 -15.70 -1.94 -14.51
CA MET A 21 -16.53 -1.37 -13.45
C MET A 21 -17.00 -2.44 -12.45
N MET A 22 -17.30 -3.66 -12.91
CA MET A 22 -17.64 -4.77 -12.03
C MET A 22 -16.45 -5.14 -11.12
N LEU A 23 -15.24 -5.16 -11.66
CA LEU A 23 -14.03 -5.43 -10.88
C LEU A 23 -13.79 -4.36 -9.82
N THR A 24 -13.86 -3.08 -10.20
CA THR A 24 -13.70 -1.96 -9.26
C THR A 24 -14.81 -1.96 -8.19
N GLY A 25 -16.05 -2.25 -8.58
CA GLY A 25 -17.18 -2.44 -7.65
C GLY A 25 -16.91 -3.54 -6.62
N ARG A 26 -16.32 -4.67 -7.02
CA ARG A 26 -15.94 -5.74 -6.07
C ARG A 26 -14.94 -5.25 -5.01
N TYR A 27 -13.91 -4.50 -5.41
CA TYR A 27 -12.93 -3.95 -4.46
C TYR A 27 -13.49 -2.80 -3.62
N PHE A 28 -14.48 -2.06 -4.14
CA PHE A 28 -15.16 -1.01 -3.39
C PHE A 28 -15.85 -1.57 -2.14
N PHE A 29 -16.47 -2.74 -2.22
CA PHE A 29 -17.10 -3.41 -1.08
C PHE A 29 -16.16 -4.30 -0.27
N ALA A 30 -14.95 -4.59 -0.78
CA ALA A 30 -13.97 -5.36 -0.04
C ALA A 30 -13.50 -4.65 1.25
N ARG A 31 -13.01 -5.43 2.22
CA ARG A 31 -12.42 -4.90 3.45
C ARG A 31 -11.12 -4.15 3.14
N LYS A 32 -10.96 -2.96 3.71
CA LYS A 32 -9.78 -2.11 3.53
C LYS A 32 -8.73 -2.49 4.58
N ILE A 33 -7.46 -2.53 4.16
CA ILE A 33 -6.30 -2.85 5.02
C ILE A 33 -5.68 -1.59 5.64
N THR A 34 -6.42 -0.48 5.68
CA THR A 34 -5.95 0.81 6.19
C THR A 34 -5.85 0.78 7.71
N ILE A 35 -4.82 1.46 8.23
CA ILE A 35 -4.57 1.63 9.66
C ILE A 35 -4.91 3.08 10.02
N GLN A 36 -5.55 3.32 11.17
CA GLN A 36 -5.90 4.67 11.63
C GLN A 36 -4.69 5.31 12.32
N TYR A 37 -3.96 6.16 11.59
CA TYR A 37 -2.86 6.93 12.18
C TYR A 37 -3.41 8.26 12.72
N PRO A 38 -3.00 8.73 13.92
CA PRO A 38 -1.86 8.28 14.73
C PRO A 38 -2.12 7.20 15.80
N GLU A 39 -3.37 6.79 16.01
CA GLU A 39 -3.79 5.90 17.10
C GLU A 39 -3.21 4.49 16.96
N GLU A 40 -3.17 3.97 15.73
CA GLU A 40 -2.63 2.67 15.37
C GLU A 40 -1.37 2.87 14.49
N ARG A 41 -0.33 2.08 14.76
CA ARG A 41 0.94 2.12 14.01
C ARG A 41 1.26 0.76 13.41
N THR A 42 1.96 0.78 12.28
CA THR A 42 2.47 -0.45 11.67
C THR A 42 3.52 -1.12 12.57
N PRO A 43 3.58 -2.46 12.59
CA PRO A 43 4.60 -3.17 13.36
C PRO A 43 5.98 -2.83 12.81
N GLN A 44 6.88 -2.38 13.68
CA GLN A 44 8.27 -2.09 13.32
C GLN A 44 9.18 -3.24 13.76
N SER A 45 10.14 -3.60 12.91
CA SER A 45 11.15 -4.59 13.28
C SER A 45 12.15 -3.97 14.27
N PRO A 46 12.79 -4.76 15.16
CA PRO A 46 13.83 -4.27 16.07
C PRO A 46 15.06 -3.66 15.35
N ARG A 47 15.19 -3.95 14.05
CA ARG A 47 16.26 -3.44 13.18
C ARG A 47 15.83 -2.20 12.38
N PHE A 48 14.66 -1.63 12.67
CA PHE A 48 14.21 -0.41 12.02
C PHE A 48 15.22 0.72 12.24
N ARG A 49 15.63 1.35 11.15
CA ARG A 49 16.54 2.50 11.16
C ARG A 49 15.71 3.77 11.14
N GLY A 50 15.59 4.38 12.31
CA GLY A 50 14.88 5.65 12.49
C GLY A 50 15.83 6.82 12.70
N LEU A 51 15.50 7.63 13.71
CA LEU A 51 16.32 8.79 14.08
C LEU A 51 17.64 8.33 14.71
N HIS A 52 18.74 8.95 14.26
CA HIS A 52 20.07 8.68 14.80
C HIS A 52 20.18 9.30 16.20
N ALA A 53 20.68 8.53 17.17
CA ALA A 53 20.87 8.98 18.55
C ALA A 53 22.24 8.57 19.06
N LEU A 54 22.94 9.52 19.69
CA LEU A 54 24.20 9.25 20.38
C LEU A 54 23.90 8.50 21.69
N ARG A 55 24.56 7.35 21.88
CA ARG A 55 24.35 6.50 23.06
C ARG A 55 25.31 6.89 24.20
N ARG A 56 24.86 6.69 25.43
CA ARG A 56 25.68 6.83 26.66
C ARG A 56 25.98 5.46 27.28
N TYR A 57 26.96 5.40 28.18
CA TYR A 57 27.22 4.27 29.05
C TYR A 57 26.26 4.25 30.26
N PRO A 58 26.15 3.14 31.02
CA PRO A 58 25.29 3.07 32.21
C PRO A 58 25.67 4.06 33.32
N ASN A 59 26.91 4.53 33.37
CA ASN A 59 27.39 5.58 34.29
C ASN A 59 27.02 7.02 33.85
N GLY A 60 26.40 7.18 32.67
CA GLY A 60 26.00 8.48 32.13
C GLY A 60 27.01 9.18 31.22
N GLU A 61 28.23 8.63 31.07
CA GLU A 61 29.26 9.15 30.17
C GLU A 61 28.90 8.89 28.69
N GLU A 62 29.30 9.77 27.79
CA GLU A 62 29.05 9.58 26.35
C GLU A 62 29.94 8.50 25.74
N ARG A 63 29.44 7.77 24.73
CA ARG A 63 30.24 6.75 24.02
C ARG A 63 31.12 7.32 22.91
N CYS A 64 30.98 8.59 22.59
CA CYS A 64 31.78 9.24 21.55
C CYS A 64 33.20 9.43 22.06
N ILE A 65 34.20 8.95 21.32
CA ILE A 65 35.62 9.16 21.62
C ILE A 65 36.36 9.89 20.49
N ALA A 66 35.61 10.46 19.54
CA ALA A 66 36.14 11.17 18.35
C ALA A 66 37.22 10.36 17.58
N CYS A 67 36.94 9.09 17.31
CA CYS A 67 37.81 8.20 16.53
C CYS A 67 37.90 8.56 15.05
#